data_AF-A0A9P7T501-F1
#
_entry.id   AF-A0A9P7T501-F1
#
_cell.length_a   1.000
_cell.length_b   1.000
_cell.length_c   1.000
_cell.angle_alpha   90.00
_cell.angle_beta   90.00
_cell.angle_gamma   90.00
#
_symmetry.space_group_name_H-M   'P 1'
#
loop_
_entity.id
_entity.type
_entity.pdbx_description
1 polymer ?
#
loop_
_entity_poly.entity_id
_entity_poly.type
_entity_poly.pdbx_seq_one_letter_code
_entity_poly.pdbx_strand_id
1 'polypeptide(L)'
;MPVSTIKAISTIIAPSSLLSTQLNALKPTAVIPLTPNRRRPANHNSPLSQAYNSIFNNDPNPPRLIGNFPILPLRTKTRGPAYTLPIPNPPLPAAESPDPDSESYDILDEVISLFRANTFFRNFEIQGPADRLLIYGIWFLSDCLHKIKPHASARDAQKEVMNLALDLNFAIPGDPGFPLNQMYEAPRDRQDAEQLRQYMAQVRQELASRLLGRVYADDETKPSKWWLSFTKRKFMGKAL
;
A
#
# COMPACT_ATOMS: atom_id res chain seq x y z
N MET A 1 51.91 -25.30 -11.19
CA MET A 1 53.22 -25.60 -10.55
C MET A 1 54.27 -25.49 -11.64
N PRO A 2 55.38 -24.74 -11.51
CA PRO A 2 56.11 -24.28 -10.29
C PRO A 2 55.99 -22.74 -10.06
N VAL A 3 56.07 -22.11 -8.87
CA VAL A 3 57.10 -22.00 -7.79
C VAL A 3 58.40 -21.33 -8.30
N SER A 4 59.03 -20.29 -7.75
CA SER A 4 58.84 -19.22 -6.74
C SER A 4 60.14 -18.39 -6.81
N THR A 5 60.15 -17.08 -6.52
CA THR A 5 61.32 -16.38 -5.93
C THR A 5 60.86 -15.11 -5.19
N ILE A 6 61.41 -14.93 -3.98
CA ILE A 6 61.16 -13.91 -2.96
C ILE A 6 62.38 -12.97 -2.89
N LYS A 7 62.16 -11.69 -2.53
CA LYS A 7 62.94 -10.76 -1.65
C LYS A 7 62.97 -9.35 -2.25
N ALA A 8 62.99 -8.22 -1.54
CA ALA A 8 62.78 -7.73 -0.17
C ALA A 8 63.16 -6.21 -0.20
N ILE A 9 63.12 -5.51 0.94
CA ILE A 9 63.64 -4.15 1.29
C ILE A 9 62.49 -3.13 1.47
N SER A 10 62.37 -2.34 2.55
CA SER A 10 62.95 -2.28 3.90
C SER A 10 62.15 -1.22 4.69
N THR A 11 62.05 -1.44 6.00
CA THR A 11 61.42 -0.61 7.05
C THR A 11 62.33 0.57 7.50
N ILE A 12 61.77 1.49 8.32
CA ILE A 12 62.35 2.25 9.49
C ILE A 12 62.13 3.79 9.37
N ILE A 13 61.14 4.42 10.04
CA ILE A 13 61.04 4.98 11.43
C ILE A 13 61.64 6.41 11.61
N ALA A 14 60.74 7.39 11.89
CA ALA A 14 60.71 8.56 12.83
C ALA A 14 62.00 9.39 13.16
N PRO A 15 61.98 10.64 13.75
CA PRO A 15 60.97 11.19 14.69
C PRO A 15 60.75 12.73 14.72
N SER A 16 59.91 13.15 15.68
CA SER A 16 59.55 14.52 16.09
C SER A 16 60.63 15.26 16.89
N SER A 17 60.65 16.59 16.78
CA SER A 17 60.43 17.58 17.86
C SER A 17 61.32 18.84 17.78
N LEU A 18 60.73 19.96 18.23
CA LEU A 18 61.34 21.22 18.68
C LEU A 18 61.90 22.18 17.62
N LEU A 19 61.17 23.26 17.34
CA LEU A 19 61.59 24.59 17.80
C LEU A 19 60.43 25.59 17.73
N SER A 20 60.13 26.15 18.89
CA SER A 20 59.28 27.30 19.11
C SER A 20 59.95 28.60 18.64
N THR A 21 59.11 29.64 18.53
CA THR A 21 59.45 31.06 18.72
C THR A 21 59.82 31.85 17.46
N GLN A 22 58.87 32.65 16.97
CA GLN A 22 58.99 34.09 16.64
C GLN A 22 57.60 34.59 16.20
N LEU A 23 56.88 35.21 17.15
CA LEU A 23 56.44 36.63 17.13
C LEU A 23 55.32 36.93 16.10
N ASN A 24 54.06 36.98 16.53
CA ASN A 24 53.39 38.19 17.07
C ASN A 24 53.42 39.40 16.13
N ALA A 25 52.34 39.60 15.38
CA ALA A 25 51.73 40.92 15.20
C ALA A 25 50.26 40.78 14.76
N LEU A 26 49.40 41.62 15.37
CA LEU A 26 48.02 41.99 15.00
C LEU A 26 46.86 41.25 15.73
N LYS A 27 46.44 41.85 16.84
CA LYS A 27 45.03 41.97 17.33
C LYS A 27 44.70 43.48 17.35
N PRO A 28 43.44 43.96 17.51
CA PRO A 28 42.18 43.23 17.72
C PRO A 28 41.01 43.70 16.81
N THR A 29 40.12 42.79 16.40
CA THR A 29 38.74 43.17 16.04
C THR A 29 37.75 42.27 16.76
N ALA A 30 36.76 42.94 17.34
CA ALA A 30 35.64 42.52 18.19
C ALA A 30 35.21 41.04 18.20
N VAL A 31 35.02 40.57 19.43
CA VAL A 31 34.24 39.39 19.82
C VAL A 31 32.76 39.64 19.48
N ILE A 32 32.18 38.82 18.60
CA ILE A 32 30.73 38.64 18.52
C ILE A 32 30.38 37.41 19.36
N PRO A 33 29.51 37.52 20.37
CA PRO A 33 28.99 36.34 21.07
C PRO A 33 28.16 35.52 20.07
N LEU A 34 28.54 34.27 19.84
CA LEU A 34 27.67 33.28 19.22
C LEU A 34 26.46 33.10 20.14
N THR A 35 25.36 33.75 19.80
CA THR A 35 24.05 33.57 20.45
C THR A 35 23.71 32.07 20.47
N PRO A 36 23.14 31.55 21.58
CA PRO A 36 22.67 30.18 21.62
C PRO A 36 21.66 30.00 20.50
N ASN A 37 21.96 29.05 19.61
CA ASN A 37 21.17 28.71 18.44
C ASN A 37 19.70 28.60 18.84
N ARG A 38 18.92 29.61 18.48
CA ARG A 38 17.48 29.68 18.69
C ARG A 38 16.93 28.43 18.01
N ARG A 39 16.54 27.44 18.82
CA ARG A 39 15.85 26.23 18.33
C ARG A 39 14.77 26.74 17.39
N ARG A 40 14.94 26.52 16.08
CA ARG A 40 13.84 26.65 15.14
C ARG A 40 12.74 25.76 15.72
N PRO A 41 11.50 26.25 15.93
CA PRO A 41 10.42 25.32 16.11
C PRO A 41 10.41 24.48 14.84
N ALA A 42 10.75 23.20 14.96
CA ALA A 42 10.42 22.26 13.94
C ALA A 42 8.89 22.34 13.83
N ASN A 43 8.39 22.86 12.71
CA ASN A 43 7.00 22.67 12.33
C ASN A 43 6.85 21.18 12.04
N HIS A 44 6.70 20.41 13.12
CA HIS A 44 6.37 19.01 13.11
C HIS A 44 4.85 18.91 13.02
N ASN A 45 4.28 19.38 11.90
CA ASN A 45 3.01 18.83 11.44
C ASN A 45 3.34 17.55 10.69
N SER A 46 3.65 16.51 11.46
CA SER A 46 3.70 15.14 10.97
C SER A 46 2.26 14.68 10.79
N PRO A 47 1.79 14.27 9.60
CA PRO A 47 0.44 13.78 9.40
C PRO A 47 0.33 12.33 9.87
N LEU A 48 0.72 12.05 11.12
CA LEU A 48 0.45 10.74 11.75
C LEU A 48 -1.01 10.66 12.27
N SER A 49 -1.83 11.67 11.98
CA SER A 49 -3.21 11.78 12.47
C SER A 49 -4.29 11.49 11.42
N GLN A 50 -3.92 11.15 10.18
CA GLN A 50 -4.87 10.93 9.08
C GLN A 50 -4.62 9.60 8.38
N ALA A 51 -5.70 8.99 7.89
CA ALA A 51 -5.64 7.78 7.10
C ALA A 51 -5.03 8.06 5.71
N TYR A 52 -4.56 7.02 5.05
CA TYR A 52 -3.89 7.12 3.74
C TYR A 52 -4.92 7.06 2.61
N ASN A 53 -4.99 8.15 1.83
CA ASN A 53 -5.78 8.26 0.61
C ASN A 53 -5.09 7.62 -0.59
N SER A 54 -5.88 7.34 -1.62
CA SER A 54 -5.41 6.73 -2.87
C SER A 54 -4.58 7.71 -3.70
N ILE A 55 -3.44 7.26 -4.23
CA ILE A 55 -2.62 8.03 -5.18
C ILE A 55 -3.33 8.25 -6.51
N PHE A 56 -4.28 7.37 -6.87
CA PHE A 56 -5.08 7.47 -8.10
C PHE A 56 -6.05 8.66 -8.08
N ASN A 57 -6.22 9.34 -6.95
CA ASN A 57 -6.91 10.64 -6.92
C ASN A 57 -6.14 11.74 -7.68
N ASN A 58 -4.82 11.57 -7.85
CA ASN A 58 -3.95 12.53 -8.55
C ASN A 58 -3.71 12.15 -10.02
N ASP A 59 -4.35 11.09 -10.52
CA ASP A 59 -4.19 10.68 -11.92
C ASP A 59 -4.73 11.80 -12.84
N PRO A 60 -3.94 12.28 -13.82
CA PRO A 60 -4.40 13.30 -14.77
C PRO A 60 -5.59 12.84 -15.61
N ASN A 61 -5.81 11.52 -15.76
CA ASN A 61 -6.93 10.96 -16.48
C ASN A 61 -8.05 10.57 -15.51
N PRO A 62 -9.12 11.36 -15.39
CA PRO A 62 -10.20 11.02 -14.46
C PRO A 62 -10.87 9.71 -14.89
N PRO A 63 -11.11 8.78 -13.95
CA PRO A 63 -11.77 7.53 -14.28
C PRO A 63 -13.23 7.78 -14.68
N ARG A 64 -13.80 6.87 -15.47
CA ARG A 64 -15.25 6.83 -15.65
C ARG A 64 -15.91 6.61 -14.29
N LEU A 65 -16.95 7.37 -13.99
CA LEU A 65 -17.71 7.23 -12.74
C LEU A 65 -19.08 6.59 -13.01
N ILE A 66 -19.55 5.78 -12.07
CA ILE A 66 -20.94 5.36 -11.95
C ILE A 66 -21.46 5.89 -10.61
N GLY A 67 -22.39 6.86 -10.67
CA GLY A 67 -22.65 7.72 -9.51
C GLY A 67 -21.36 8.48 -9.16
N ASN A 68 -20.84 8.24 -7.96
CA ASN A 68 -19.52 8.73 -7.54
C ASN A 68 -18.49 7.60 -7.33
N PHE A 69 -18.80 6.38 -7.75
CA PHE A 69 -17.88 5.24 -7.68
C PHE A 69 -16.97 5.20 -8.93
N PRO A 70 -15.64 5.08 -8.77
CA PRO A 70 -14.73 5.08 -9.91
C PRO A 70 -14.60 3.70 -10.55
N ILE A 71 -14.56 3.68 -11.88
CA ILE A 71 -14.22 2.51 -12.70
C ILE A 71 -12.76 2.68 -13.14
N LEU A 72 -11.84 2.28 -12.26
CA LEU A 72 -10.40 2.34 -12.50
C LEU A 72 -9.91 1.12 -13.30
N PRO A 73 -8.91 1.27 -14.17
CA PRO A 73 -8.22 0.17 -14.82
C PRO A 73 -7.68 -0.86 -13.82
N LEU A 74 -7.66 -2.14 -14.22
CA LEU A 74 -7.20 -3.24 -13.37
C LEU A 74 -6.23 -4.14 -14.14
N ARG A 75 -5.21 -4.63 -13.46
CA ARG A 75 -4.39 -5.76 -13.92
C ARG A 75 -5.11 -7.06 -13.62
N THR A 76 -5.89 -7.56 -14.57
CA THR A 76 -6.83 -8.66 -14.33
C THR A 76 -6.84 -9.66 -15.49
N LYS A 77 -7.09 -10.93 -15.16
CA LYS A 77 -7.44 -11.98 -16.14
C LYS A 77 -8.93 -12.32 -16.10
N THR A 78 -9.62 -11.83 -15.07
CA THR A 78 -11.05 -12.00 -14.85
C THR A 78 -11.81 -11.14 -15.85
N ARG A 79 -12.85 -11.71 -16.47
CA ARG A 79 -13.72 -10.96 -17.37
C ARG A 79 -14.50 -9.90 -16.59
N GLY A 80 -14.60 -8.71 -17.16
CA GLY A 80 -15.39 -7.63 -16.59
C GLY A 80 -15.21 -6.33 -17.35
N PRO A 81 -15.88 -5.25 -16.89
CA PRO A 81 -15.92 -3.97 -17.59
C PRO A 81 -14.66 -3.11 -17.38
N ALA A 82 -13.72 -3.51 -16.52
CA ALA A 82 -12.48 -2.76 -16.31
C ALA A 82 -11.58 -2.76 -17.56
N TYR A 83 -10.98 -1.61 -17.86
CA TYR A 83 -9.86 -1.56 -18.80
C TYR A 83 -8.70 -2.40 -18.24
N THR A 84 -8.15 -3.29 -19.06
CA THR A 84 -7.11 -4.23 -18.62
C THR A 84 -5.74 -3.61 -18.77
N LEU A 85 -5.02 -3.46 -17.65
CA LEU A 85 -3.64 -3.00 -17.62
C LEU A 85 -2.66 -4.10 -18.07
N PRO A 86 -1.46 -3.72 -18.55
CA PRO A 86 -0.43 -4.68 -18.90
C PRO A 86 -0.05 -5.56 -17.70
N ILE A 87 0.38 -6.79 -17.99
CA ILE A 87 0.95 -7.68 -16.98
C ILE A 87 2.46 -7.41 -16.90
N PRO A 88 3.05 -7.31 -15.70
CA PRO A 88 4.50 -7.11 -15.53
C PRO A 88 5.31 -8.14 -16.31
N ASN A 89 6.39 -7.68 -16.94
CA ASN A 89 7.35 -8.52 -17.62
C ASN A 89 8.78 -8.14 -17.15
N PRO A 90 9.50 -9.02 -16.42
CA PRO A 90 9.13 -10.40 -16.08
C PRO A 90 7.94 -10.49 -15.11
N PRO A 91 7.21 -11.63 -15.10
CA PRO A 91 6.12 -11.84 -14.14
C PRO A 91 6.61 -11.75 -12.70
N LEU A 92 5.86 -11.03 -11.86
CA LEU A 92 6.12 -10.92 -10.42
C LEU A 92 5.53 -12.12 -9.65
N PRO A 93 6.14 -12.51 -8.51
CA PRO A 93 5.54 -13.46 -7.58
C PRO A 93 4.15 -13.01 -7.11
N ALA A 94 3.27 -13.97 -6.80
CA ALA A 94 1.88 -13.67 -6.38
C ALA A 94 1.78 -12.85 -5.08
N ALA A 95 2.83 -12.87 -4.25
CA ALA A 95 2.90 -12.11 -3.00
C ALA A 95 3.35 -10.65 -3.20
N GLU A 96 3.85 -10.31 -4.39
CA GLU A 96 4.44 -9.00 -4.69
C GLU A 96 3.50 -8.13 -5.54
N SER A 97 3.69 -6.82 -5.42
CA SER A 97 3.03 -5.82 -6.25
C SER A 97 4.06 -5.15 -7.16
N PRO A 98 3.65 -4.67 -8.35
CA PRO A 98 4.46 -3.75 -9.14
C PRO A 98 4.83 -2.50 -8.33
N ASP A 99 5.89 -1.81 -8.77
CA ASP A 99 6.22 -0.49 -8.25
C ASP A 99 5.08 0.51 -8.55
N PRO A 100 4.73 1.44 -7.63
CA PRO A 100 3.69 2.45 -7.88
C PRO A 100 3.84 3.24 -9.18
N ASP A 101 5.06 3.43 -9.68
CA ASP A 101 5.32 4.14 -10.94
C ASP A 101 5.18 3.23 -12.19
N SER A 102 4.85 1.95 -12.01
CA SER A 102 4.66 0.99 -13.09
C SER A 102 3.30 1.12 -13.76
N GLU A 103 3.24 1.03 -15.09
CA GLU A 103 1.99 0.93 -15.86
C GLU A 103 1.12 -0.29 -15.51
N SER A 104 1.71 -1.28 -14.82
CA SER A 104 1.02 -2.48 -14.33
C SER A 104 0.48 -2.34 -12.91
N TYR A 105 0.81 -1.25 -12.21
CA TYR A 105 0.32 -0.96 -10.87
C TYR A 105 -1.14 -0.52 -10.92
N ASP A 106 -1.96 -1.05 -10.02
CA ASP A 106 -3.37 -0.71 -9.96
C ASP A 106 -3.86 -0.48 -8.52
N ILE A 107 -5.09 -0.01 -8.43
CA ILE A 107 -5.76 0.31 -7.17
C ILE A 107 -5.88 -0.90 -6.22
N LEU A 108 -5.88 -2.14 -6.73
CA LEU A 108 -5.95 -3.32 -5.87
C LEU A 108 -4.62 -3.61 -5.18
N ASP A 109 -3.50 -3.33 -5.86
CA ASP A 109 -2.19 -3.37 -5.24
C ASP A 109 -2.07 -2.30 -4.12
N GLU A 110 -2.64 -1.11 -4.36
CA GLU A 110 -2.72 -0.06 -3.34
C GLU A 110 -3.60 -0.44 -2.15
N VAL A 111 -4.80 -1.00 -2.38
CA VAL A 111 -5.71 -1.48 -1.32
C VAL A 111 -4.97 -2.41 -0.36
N ILE A 112 -4.21 -3.36 -0.91
CA ILE A 112 -3.53 -4.36 -0.10
C ILE A 112 -2.33 -3.76 0.66
N SER A 113 -1.61 -2.82 0.04
CA SER A 113 -0.53 -2.06 0.66
C SER A 113 -1.03 -1.22 1.84
N LEU A 114 -2.12 -0.48 1.64
CA LEU A 114 -2.66 0.46 2.62
C LEU A 114 -3.55 -0.21 3.68
N PHE A 115 -4.04 -1.44 3.45
CA PHE A 115 -4.94 -2.16 4.35
C PHE A 115 -4.48 -2.15 5.81
N ARG A 116 -3.22 -2.56 6.07
CA ARG A 116 -2.72 -2.71 7.44
C ARG A 116 -2.67 -1.37 8.17
N ALA A 117 -2.26 -0.30 7.50
CA ALA A 117 -2.21 1.03 8.10
C ALA A 117 -3.62 1.62 8.28
N ASN A 118 -4.46 1.53 7.27
CA ASN A 118 -5.79 2.13 7.28
C ASN A 118 -6.75 1.47 8.28
N THR A 119 -6.62 0.17 8.55
CA THR A 119 -7.49 -0.53 9.53
C THR A 119 -7.40 -0.01 10.97
N PHE A 120 -6.39 0.81 11.31
CA PHE A 120 -6.29 1.46 12.62
C PHE A 120 -7.14 2.75 12.75
N PHE A 121 -7.56 3.33 11.64
CA PHE A 121 -8.27 4.61 11.63
C PHE A 121 -9.79 4.41 11.69
N ARG A 122 -10.45 5.27 12.48
CA ARG A 122 -11.92 5.32 12.61
C ARG A 122 -12.57 6.38 11.72
N ASN A 123 -11.81 7.40 11.34
CA ASN A 123 -12.26 8.47 10.47
C ASN A 123 -11.42 8.42 9.20
N PHE A 124 -12.07 8.62 8.06
CA PHE A 124 -11.41 8.68 6.76
C PHE A 124 -12.06 9.82 5.97
N GLU A 125 -11.25 10.79 5.56
CA GLU A 125 -11.71 11.91 4.74
C GLU A 125 -11.55 11.54 3.27
N ILE A 126 -12.65 11.55 2.53
CA ILE A 126 -12.66 11.22 1.10
C ILE A 126 -12.16 12.45 0.34
N GLN A 127 -10.98 12.33 -0.27
CA GLN A 127 -10.37 13.40 -1.08
C GLN A 127 -10.74 13.26 -2.56
N GLY A 128 -11.04 12.04 -3.03
CA GLY A 128 -11.46 11.84 -4.41
C GLY A 128 -12.24 10.54 -4.66
N PRO A 129 -12.59 10.26 -5.92
CA PRO A 129 -13.31 9.05 -6.30
C PRO A 129 -12.54 7.77 -5.96
N ALA A 130 -11.22 7.73 -6.17
CA ALA A 130 -10.41 6.51 -5.96
C ALA A 130 -10.45 6.03 -4.50
N ASP A 131 -10.58 6.95 -3.55
CA ASP A 131 -10.77 6.62 -2.14
C ASP A 131 -12.03 5.77 -1.87
N ARG A 132 -13.09 5.95 -2.65
CA ARG A 132 -14.32 5.16 -2.49
C ARG A 132 -14.09 3.71 -2.89
N LEU A 133 -13.26 3.46 -3.89
CA LEU A 133 -12.84 2.11 -4.23
C LEU A 133 -11.86 1.56 -3.19
N LEU A 134 -10.95 2.39 -2.68
CA LEU A 134 -10.03 2.02 -1.60
C LEU A 134 -10.77 1.56 -0.33
N ILE A 135 -11.76 2.34 0.14
CA ILE A 135 -12.59 2.01 1.31
C ILE A 135 -13.30 0.66 1.11
N TYR A 136 -13.95 0.50 -0.04
CA TYR A 136 -14.66 -0.73 -0.38
C TYR A 136 -13.70 -1.94 -0.43
N GLY A 137 -12.53 -1.77 -1.06
CA GLY A 137 -11.51 -2.80 -1.13
C GLY A 137 -10.99 -3.23 0.23
N ILE A 138 -10.72 -2.27 1.14
CA ILE A 138 -10.29 -2.55 2.51
C ILE A 138 -11.33 -3.39 3.27
N TRP A 139 -12.61 -3.04 3.16
CA TRP A 139 -13.68 -3.78 3.83
C TRP A 139 -13.84 -5.20 3.27
N PHE A 140 -13.80 -5.34 1.95
CA PHE A 140 -13.85 -6.66 1.33
C PHE A 140 -12.66 -7.53 1.74
N LEU A 141 -11.46 -6.94 1.83
CA LEU A 141 -10.26 -7.64 2.30
C LEU A 141 -10.44 -8.10 3.76
N SER A 142 -11.04 -7.27 4.62
CA SER A 142 -11.43 -7.68 5.98
C SER A 142 -12.37 -8.88 5.98
N ASP A 143 -13.39 -8.93 5.12
CA ASP A 143 -14.32 -10.06 5.05
C ASP A 143 -13.62 -11.34 4.55
N CYS A 144 -12.76 -11.22 3.54
CA CYS A 144 -11.96 -12.34 3.07
C CYS A 144 -11.11 -12.92 4.21
N LEU A 145 -10.44 -12.08 5.01
CA LEU A 145 -9.66 -12.54 6.16
C LEU A 145 -10.53 -13.22 7.22
N HIS A 146 -11.79 -12.81 7.41
CA HIS A 146 -12.73 -13.49 8.32
C HIS A 146 -13.13 -14.88 7.83
N LYS A 147 -13.10 -15.14 6.52
CA LYS A 147 -13.39 -16.47 5.95
C LYS A 147 -12.22 -17.45 6.11
N ILE A 148 -10.99 -16.95 6.23
CA ILE A 148 -9.79 -17.79 6.37
C ILE A 148 -9.69 -18.32 7.81
N LYS A 149 -9.82 -19.64 7.98
CA LYS A 149 -9.66 -20.28 9.29
C LYS A 149 -8.17 -20.39 9.66
N PRO A 150 -7.78 -20.27 10.95
CA PRO A 150 -6.37 -20.29 11.37
C PRO A 150 -5.54 -21.52 10.99
N HIS A 151 -6.19 -22.65 10.67
CA HIS A 151 -5.55 -23.91 10.29
C HIS A 151 -5.96 -24.38 8.89
N ALA A 152 -6.56 -23.51 8.08
CA ALA A 152 -6.93 -23.86 6.71
C ALA A 152 -5.72 -23.86 5.80
N SER A 153 -5.62 -24.86 4.93
CA SER A 153 -4.68 -24.84 3.81
C SER A 153 -5.04 -23.74 2.80
N ALA A 154 -4.09 -23.35 1.95
CA ALA A 154 -4.32 -22.39 0.87
C ALA A 154 -5.48 -22.82 -0.03
N ARG A 155 -5.59 -24.13 -0.31
CA ARG A 155 -6.68 -24.69 -1.13
C ARG A 155 -8.06 -24.56 -0.46
N ASP A 156 -8.13 -24.80 0.84
CA ASP A 156 -9.40 -24.71 1.57
C ASP A 156 -9.82 -23.25 1.74
N ALA A 157 -8.87 -22.37 2.07
CA ALA A 157 -9.10 -20.93 2.12
C ALA A 157 -9.50 -20.38 0.75
N GLN A 158 -8.88 -20.84 -0.34
CA GLN A 158 -9.23 -20.43 -1.70
C GLN A 158 -10.70 -20.74 -2.02
N LYS A 159 -11.22 -21.91 -1.63
CA LYS A 159 -12.65 -22.23 -1.83
C LYS A 159 -13.55 -21.24 -1.10
N GLU A 160 -13.31 -21.02 0.19
CA GLU A 160 -14.15 -20.15 1.02
C GLU A 160 -14.10 -18.68 0.56
N VAL A 161 -12.90 -18.17 0.28
CA VAL A 161 -12.69 -16.78 -0.14
C VAL A 161 -13.20 -16.55 -1.56
N MET A 162 -12.99 -17.49 -2.49
CA MET A 162 -13.52 -17.35 -3.86
C MET A 162 -15.04 -17.51 -3.90
N ASN A 163 -15.63 -18.35 -3.05
CA ASN A 163 -17.09 -18.43 -2.92
C ASN A 163 -17.69 -17.07 -2.51
N LEU A 164 -17.04 -16.37 -1.57
CA LEU A 164 -17.43 -15.00 -1.19
C LEU A 164 -17.24 -14.01 -2.36
N ALA A 165 -16.14 -14.12 -3.10
CA ALA A 165 -15.83 -13.21 -4.20
C ALA A 165 -16.75 -13.37 -5.42
N LEU A 166 -17.24 -14.59 -5.65
CA LEU A 166 -18.14 -14.95 -6.76
C LEU A 166 -19.62 -14.70 -6.45
N ASP A 167 -19.99 -14.45 -5.20
CA ASP A 167 -21.37 -14.11 -4.85
C ASP A 167 -21.75 -12.76 -5.45
N LEU A 168 -22.75 -12.76 -6.33
CA LEU A 168 -23.29 -11.57 -7.00
C LEU A 168 -24.45 -10.92 -6.23
N ASN A 169 -24.95 -11.54 -5.15
CA ASN A 169 -26.07 -11.04 -4.36
C ASN A 169 -25.68 -9.97 -3.33
N PHE A 170 -24.57 -9.28 -3.55
CA PHE A 170 -24.13 -8.20 -2.68
C PHE A 170 -24.82 -6.89 -3.01
N ALA A 171 -24.96 -6.06 -1.98
CA ALA A 171 -25.50 -4.72 -2.11
C ALA A 171 -24.50 -3.80 -2.83
N ILE A 172 -25.00 -3.00 -3.78
CA ILE A 172 -24.28 -1.91 -4.43
C ILE A 172 -24.78 -0.56 -3.89
N PRO A 173 -24.06 0.57 -4.12
CA PRO A 173 -24.57 1.90 -3.80
C PRO A 173 -26.02 2.12 -4.25
N GLY A 174 -26.87 2.57 -3.34
CA GLY A 174 -28.31 2.74 -3.56
C GLY A 174 -29.17 1.60 -3.01
N ASP A 175 -28.61 0.39 -2.83
CA ASP A 175 -29.35 -0.72 -2.24
C ASP A 175 -29.51 -0.53 -0.72
N PRO A 176 -30.66 -0.90 -0.12
CA PRO A 176 -30.87 -0.77 1.32
C PRO A 176 -29.82 -1.49 2.20
N GLY A 177 -29.22 -2.56 1.66
CA GLY A 177 -28.17 -3.33 2.35
C GLY A 177 -26.77 -2.71 2.28
N PHE A 178 -26.56 -1.64 1.52
CA PHE A 178 -25.23 -1.07 1.34
C PHE A 178 -24.82 -0.18 2.54
N PRO A 179 -23.75 -0.51 3.29
CA PRO A 179 -23.47 0.15 4.58
C PRO A 179 -22.98 1.61 4.48
N LEU A 180 -22.69 2.07 3.25
CA LEU A 180 -22.10 3.38 2.95
C LEU A 180 -22.99 4.28 2.09
N ASN A 181 -24.31 4.07 2.04
CA ASN A 181 -25.20 4.89 1.19
C ASN A 181 -25.12 6.41 1.41
N GLN A 182 -24.65 6.89 2.57
CA GLN A 182 -24.46 8.33 2.81
C GLN A 182 -23.24 8.93 2.10
N MET A 183 -22.27 8.09 1.70
CA MET A 183 -21.01 8.52 1.07
C MET A 183 -20.96 8.15 -0.42
N TYR A 184 -21.90 7.34 -0.88
CA TYR A 184 -21.94 6.80 -2.24
C TYR A 184 -23.25 7.17 -2.91
N GLU A 185 -23.15 7.57 -4.16
CA GLU A 185 -24.31 7.88 -4.99
C GLU A 185 -24.79 6.63 -5.71
N ALA A 186 -26.11 6.47 -5.78
CA ALA A 186 -26.72 5.38 -6.50
C ALA A 186 -26.44 5.49 -8.02
N PRO A 187 -26.30 4.37 -8.73
CA PRO A 187 -26.30 4.35 -10.19
C PRO A 187 -27.53 5.08 -10.75
N ARG A 188 -27.35 5.80 -11.85
CA ARG A 188 -28.42 6.61 -12.46
C ARG A 188 -29.56 5.74 -13.01
N ASP A 189 -29.20 4.61 -13.62
CA ASP A 189 -30.13 3.72 -14.30
C ASP A 189 -29.73 2.25 -14.10
N ARG A 190 -30.60 1.35 -14.57
CA ARG A 190 -30.39 -0.11 -14.44
C ARG A 190 -29.13 -0.59 -15.17
N GLN A 191 -28.73 0.07 -16.25
CA GLN A 191 -27.56 -0.33 -17.02
C GLN A 191 -26.28 0.01 -16.24
N ASP A 192 -26.20 1.21 -15.68
CA ASP A 192 -25.10 1.62 -14.81
C ASP A 192 -25.03 0.74 -13.55
N ALA A 193 -26.18 0.37 -12.97
CA ALA A 193 -26.23 -0.54 -11.83
C ALA A 193 -25.62 -1.93 -12.14
N GLU A 194 -25.98 -2.50 -13.30
CA GLU A 194 -25.44 -3.78 -13.73
C GLU A 194 -23.94 -3.70 -14.04
N GLN A 195 -23.50 -2.63 -14.69
CA GLN A 195 -22.08 -2.41 -14.98
C GLN A 195 -21.25 -2.23 -13.70
N LEU A 196 -21.77 -1.49 -12.71
CA LEU A 196 -21.12 -1.34 -11.41
C LEU A 196 -21.01 -2.68 -10.69
N ARG A 197 -22.08 -3.48 -10.69
CA ARG A 197 -22.07 -4.82 -10.10
C ARG A 197 -21.01 -5.71 -10.75
N GLN A 198 -20.91 -5.71 -12.08
CA GLN A 198 -19.89 -6.48 -12.79
C GLN A 198 -18.47 -6.00 -12.48
N TYR A 199 -18.25 -4.68 -12.39
CA TYR A 199 -16.96 -4.13 -12.00
C TYR A 199 -16.58 -4.53 -10.56
N MET A 200 -17.51 -4.38 -9.61
CA MET A 200 -17.28 -4.74 -8.21
C MET A 200 -17.04 -6.25 -8.06
N ALA A 201 -17.72 -7.10 -8.84
CA ALA A 201 -17.48 -8.55 -8.87
C ALA A 201 -16.08 -8.89 -9.43
N GLN A 202 -15.61 -8.15 -10.44
CA GLN A 202 -14.24 -8.29 -10.97
C GLN A 202 -13.19 -7.88 -9.92
N VAL A 203 -13.39 -6.74 -9.26
CA VAL A 203 -12.56 -6.25 -8.14
C VAL A 203 -12.47 -7.31 -7.04
N ARG A 204 -13.59 -7.89 -6.63
CA ARG A 204 -13.63 -8.92 -5.57
C ARG A 204 -12.80 -10.14 -5.91
N GLN A 205 -12.95 -10.68 -7.11
CA GLN A 205 -12.22 -11.89 -7.53
C GLN A 205 -10.71 -11.67 -7.60
N GLU A 206 -10.28 -10.55 -8.18
CA GLU A 206 -8.85 -10.23 -8.26
C GLU A 206 -8.25 -9.94 -6.89
N LEU A 207 -8.96 -9.18 -6.04
CA LEU A 207 -8.51 -8.85 -4.69
C LEU A 207 -8.42 -10.11 -3.81
N ALA A 208 -9.40 -11.01 -3.90
CA ALA A 208 -9.38 -12.31 -3.23
C ALA A 208 -8.16 -13.16 -3.63
N SER A 209 -7.92 -13.29 -4.93
CA SER A 209 -6.79 -14.05 -5.48
C SER A 209 -5.44 -13.48 -4.99
N ARG A 210 -5.27 -12.16 -5.10
CA ARG A 210 -4.05 -11.46 -4.66
C ARG A 210 -3.84 -11.50 -3.16
N LEU A 211 -4.91 -11.50 -2.37
CA LEU A 211 -4.83 -11.65 -0.92
C LEU A 211 -4.31 -13.04 -0.55
N LEU A 212 -4.84 -14.10 -1.15
CA LEU A 212 -4.41 -15.47 -0.87
C LEU A 212 -2.92 -15.67 -1.16
N GLY A 213 -2.43 -15.09 -2.28
CA GLY A 213 -1.00 -15.08 -2.62
C GLY A 213 -0.10 -14.43 -1.55
N ARG A 214 -0.63 -13.47 -0.77
CA ARG A 214 0.10 -12.82 0.34
C ARG A 214 -0.08 -13.50 1.69
N VAL A 215 -1.24 -14.10 1.94
CA VAL A 215 -1.53 -14.78 3.21
C VAL A 215 -0.75 -16.09 3.32
N TYR A 216 -0.55 -16.78 2.19
CA TYR A 216 0.11 -18.08 2.10
C TYR A 216 1.50 -18.00 1.44
N ALA A 217 2.11 -16.82 1.37
CA ALA A 217 3.39 -16.59 0.70
C ALA A 217 4.54 -17.45 1.28
N ASP A 218 4.56 -17.64 2.60
CA ASP A 218 5.63 -18.37 3.30
C ASP A 218 5.34 -19.88 3.42
N ASP A 219 4.05 -20.26 3.50
CA ASP A 219 3.61 -21.63 3.79
C ASP A 219 2.18 -21.85 3.28
N GLU A 220 1.98 -22.78 2.34
CA GLU A 220 0.66 -23.09 1.78
C GLU A 220 -0.23 -23.90 2.73
N THR A 221 0.33 -24.49 3.78
CA THR A 221 -0.42 -25.34 4.71
C THR A 221 -1.11 -24.54 5.81
N LYS A 222 -0.66 -23.31 6.07
CA LYS A 222 -1.20 -22.46 7.15
C LYS A 222 -1.18 -20.97 6.77
N PRO A 223 -2.20 -20.20 7.17
CA PRO A 223 -2.24 -18.77 6.89
C PRO A 223 -1.24 -17.99 7.75
N SER A 224 -0.75 -16.88 7.22
CA SER A 224 0.12 -15.97 7.95
C SER A 224 -0.57 -15.31 9.16
N LYS A 225 0.02 -15.49 10.34
CA LYS A 225 -0.45 -14.88 11.60
C LYS A 225 -0.53 -13.35 11.54
N TRP A 226 0.34 -12.73 10.75
CA TRP A 226 0.43 -11.27 10.61
C TRP A 226 -0.71 -10.70 9.79
N TRP A 227 -1.33 -11.50 8.91
CA TRP A 227 -2.54 -11.12 8.21
C TRP A 227 -3.78 -11.37 9.08
N LEU A 228 -3.85 -12.53 9.73
CA LEU A 228 -5.01 -12.88 10.57
C LEU A 228 -5.16 -12.01 11.82
N SER A 229 -4.09 -11.37 12.32
CA SER A 229 -4.16 -10.45 13.46
C SER A 229 -5.06 -9.24 13.21
N PHE A 230 -5.34 -8.91 11.94
CA PHE A 230 -6.18 -7.77 11.56
C PHE A 230 -7.68 -8.09 11.52
N THR A 231 -8.09 -9.36 11.63
CA THR A 231 -9.52 -9.77 11.61
C THR A 231 -10.35 -9.07 12.69
N LYS A 232 -9.80 -8.84 13.87
CA LYS A 232 -10.51 -8.18 14.99
C LYS A 232 -10.64 -6.65 14.83
N ARG A 233 -10.01 -6.06 13.83
CA ARG A 233 -10.03 -4.61 13.58
C ARG A 233 -11.07 -4.29 12.51
N LYS A 234 -11.78 -3.18 12.70
CA LYS A 234 -12.79 -2.69 11.75
C LYS A 234 -12.43 -1.28 11.31
N PHE A 235 -12.06 -1.14 10.05
CA PHE A 235 -11.85 0.16 9.44
C PHE A 235 -13.15 0.98 9.49
N MET A 236 -13.07 2.24 9.93
CA MET A 236 -14.24 3.10 10.16
C MET A 236 -15.30 2.55 11.13
N GLY A 237 -14.98 1.50 11.90
CA GLY A 237 -15.95 0.80 12.76
C GLY A 237 -17.06 0.07 12.01
N LYS A 238 -16.96 -0.08 10.69
CA LYS A 238 -17.98 -0.69 9.81
C LYS A 238 -17.41 -1.94 9.12
N ALA A 239 -18.30 -2.70 8.47
CA ALA A 239 -18.02 -3.89 7.66
C ALA A 239 -19.07 -3.94 6.51
N LEU A 240 -18.79 -4.73 5.47
CA LEU A 240 -19.74 -4.97 4.36
C LEU A 240 -20.89 -5.90 4.78
#